data_AF-A0A940TZ87-F1
#
_entry.id   AF-A0A940TZ87-F1
#
_cell.length_a   1.000
_cell.length_b   1.000
_cell.length_c   1.000
_cell.angle_alpha   90.00
_cell.angle_beta   90.00
_cell.angle_gamma   90.00
#
_symmetry.space_group_name_H-M   'P 1'
#
loop_
_entity.id
_entity.type
_entity.pdbx_description
1 polymer ?
#
loop_
_entity_poly.entity_id
_entity_poly.type
_entity_poly.pdbx_seq_one_letter_code
_entity_poly.pdbx_strand_id
1 'polypeptide(L)'
;MPYLQVNGASLYFETYGKPSDRPPIVLIHGSTVTGRADWRLVAPLLGEQYFVIVPDCRGHGQSSNPALSYSFAEMASDIEALVCQLGFERAHIIGHSNGGNVALVTLMEHPQVVQTAVLQAANAYVSPDLIEKEPRLFDPERVRSERPTWMEDMIGLHGPTHGVDYWRTLLQLTLRELISQPNYTPQDLQAVQKPALVIQGELDSVNVPGRHAQFIAEHIPHAELWMPSGVGHNVHLDRLIPWVERILDFLTRRGDDANDALYRLKKTRYADSRINLFQVQVLPSRDSLALEGKVLHPKQKRAALEALHPLKLPVHAEACKVMLDESTPWALGNRNVVDLRREPRRQAERESQILLGEAVRILEEDGEWARVRLEHDGCLGWVPAAGLYPCSQMFVSEYHNSCQALVMVDLLPAGGPDLPLGSITRAPTGKIPFGVALPVAEWDQDFATVYLPDSRIWRVPSSGLLPLNQRPKPDEPGIDYTLNLLQQQVGTPYLWGGRSPFGIDCSGLAQAFLRFMGLNPPRDS
;
A
#
# COMPACT_ATOMS: atom_id res chain seq x y z
N MET A 1 -21.32 -33.67 -2.49
CA MET A 1 -21.48 -34.17 -3.88
C MET A 1 -21.08 -33.02 -4.81
N PRO A 2 -20.26 -33.22 -5.85
CA PRO A 2 -19.67 -32.12 -6.63
C PRO A 2 -20.62 -31.54 -7.69
N TYR A 3 -21.93 -31.71 -7.52
CA TYR A 3 -22.96 -31.19 -8.42
C TYR A 3 -24.09 -30.54 -7.66
N LEU A 4 -24.62 -29.44 -8.18
CA LEU A 4 -25.82 -28.75 -7.69
C LEU A 4 -26.73 -28.36 -8.85
N GLN A 5 -28.04 -28.39 -8.61
CA GLN A 5 -29.03 -27.90 -9.56
C GLN A 5 -29.28 -26.42 -9.31
N VAL A 6 -28.94 -25.56 -10.26
CA VAL A 6 -29.12 -24.11 -10.18
C VAL A 6 -29.77 -23.61 -11.47
N ASN A 7 -30.86 -22.85 -11.35
CA ASN A 7 -31.51 -22.16 -12.47
C ASN A 7 -31.69 -23.00 -13.75
N GLY A 8 -32.08 -24.28 -13.60
CA GLY A 8 -32.31 -25.21 -14.71
C GLY A 8 -31.05 -25.87 -15.31
N ALA A 9 -29.88 -25.69 -14.69
CA ALA A 9 -28.63 -26.36 -15.05
C ALA A 9 -28.06 -27.17 -13.87
N SER A 10 -27.44 -28.29 -14.19
CA SER A 10 -26.56 -29.03 -13.27
C SER A 10 -25.16 -28.43 -13.33
N LEU A 11 -24.71 -27.74 -12.29
CA LEU A 11 -23.35 -27.23 -12.19
C LEU A 11 -22.45 -28.20 -11.44
N TYR A 12 -21.31 -28.51 -12.05
CA TYR A 12 -20.18 -29.15 -11.40
C TYR A 12 -19.31 -28.12 -10.70
N PHE A 13 -18.74 -28.49 -9.55
CA PHE A 13 -17.75 -27.67 -8.87
C PHE A 13 -16.78 -28.52 -8.07
N GLU A 14 -15.58 -27.98 -7.88
CA GLU A 14 -14.56 -28.50 -6.98
C GLU A 14 -14.41 -27.63 -5.74
N THR A 15 -13.84 -28.22 -4.71
CA THR A 15 -13.62 -27.52 -3.45
C THR A 15 -12.23 -27.78 -2.91
N TYR A 16 -11.60 -26.74 -2.35
CA TYR A 16 -10.30 -26.79 -1.70
C TYR A 16 -10.41 -26.17 -0.31
N GLY A 17 -9.57 -26.63 0.64
CA GLY A 17 -9.68 -26.22 2.04
C GLY A 17 -10.90 -26.81 2.76
N LYS A 18 -11.15 -26.35 3.98
CA LYS A 18 -12.29 -26.80 4.81
C LYS A 18 -13.28 -25.65 5.01
N PRO A 19 -14.61 -25.91 4.92
CA PRO A 19 -15.63 -24.93 5.30
C PRO A 19 -15.38 -24.37 6.70
N SER A 20 -15.66 -23.09 6.88
CA SER A 20 -15.56 -22.39 8.16
C SER A 20 -16.65 -21.32 8.25
N ASP A 21 -16.71 -20.62 9.38
CA ASP A 21 -17.61 -19.48 9.58
C ASP A 21 -17.23 -18.25 8.71
N ARG A 22 -16.09 -18.29 8.00
CA ARG A 22 -15.67 -17.24 7.06
C ARG A 22 -16.34 -17.40 5.68
N PRO A 23 -16.65 -16.29 4.98
CA PRO A 23 -17.07 -16.33 3.58
C PRO A 23 -16.08 -17.15 2.71
N PRO A 24 -16.56 -18.08 1.88
CA PRO A 24 -15.71 -18.83 0.98
C PRO A 24 -15.22 -17.95 -0.17
N ILE A 25 -14.22 -18.45 -0.89
CA ILE A 25 -13.81 -17.89 -2.19
C ILE A 25 -14.52 -18.67 -3.29
N VAL A 26 -15.12 -17.97 -4.26
CA VAL A 26 -15.60 -18.58 -5.51
C VAL A 26 -14.70 -18.13 -6.65
N LEU A 27 -14.03 -19.08 -7.31
CA LEU A 27 -13.11 -18.82 -8.42
C LEU A 27 -13.80 -19.11 -9.76
N ILE A 28 -14.09 -18.07 -10.53
CA ILE A 28 -14.84 -18.15 -11.79
C ILE A 28 -13.87 -18.07 -12.97
N HIS A 29 -13.82 -19.11 -13.78
CA HIS A 29 -12.85 -19.27 -14.87
C HIS A 29 -13.15 -18.40 -16.10
N GLY A 30 -12.13 -18.19 -16.94
CA GLY A 30 -12.22 -17.54 -18.25
C GLY A 30 -13.03 -18.33 -19.29
N SER A 31 -13.24 -17.75 -20.47
CA SER A 31 -13.99 -18.42 -21.54
C SER A 31 -13.24 -19.65 -22.05
N THR A 32 -13.97 -20.65 -22.54
CA THR A 32 -13.42 -21.85 -23.21
C THR A 32 -12.55 -22.78 -22.36
N VAL A 33 -12.38 -22.47 -21.07
CA VAL A 33 -11.66 -23.31 -20.11
C VAL A 33 -12.61 -23.83 -19.02
N THR A 34 -12.08 -24.58 -18.05
CA THR A 34 -12.82 -25.10 -16.90
C THR A 34 -12.30 -24.49 -15.61
N GLY A 35 -13.08 -24.59 -14.54
CA GLY A 35 -12.67 -24.13 -13.21
C GLY A 35 -11.34 -24.74 -12.79
N ARG A 36 -11.21 -26.06 -12.94
CA ARG A 36 -9.95 -26.78 -12.65
C ARG A 36 -8.80 -26.29 -13.52
N ALA A 37 -8.99 -26.14 -14.83
CA ALA A 37 -7.89 -25.79 -15.74
C ALA A 37 -7.32 -24.40 -15.45
N ASP A 38 -8.18 -23.41 -15.21
CA ASP A 38 -7.78 -22.01 -14.98
C ASP A 38 -7.15 -21.85 -13.59
N TRP A 39 -7.74 -22.46 -12.57
CA TRP A 39 -7.38 -22.19 -11.17
C TRP A 39 -6.49 -23.24 -10.49
N ARG A 40 -6.00 -24.25 -11.23
CA ARG A 40 -5.21 -25.38 -10.68
C ARG A 40 -4.03 -24.98 -9.79
N LEU A 41 -3.39 -23.83 -10.07
CA LEU A 41 -2.21 -23.37 -9.33
C LEU A 41 -2.57 -22.56 -8.08
N VAL A 42 -3.64 -21.76 -8.13
CA VAL A 42 -4.00 -20.86 -7.02
C VAL A 42 -5.03 -21.44 -6.07
N ALA A 43 -5.94 -22.29 -6.54
CA ALA A 43 -7.00 -22.85 -5.68
C ALA A 43 -6.44 -23.64 -4.48
N PRO A 44 -5.38 -24.49 -4.64
CA PRO A 44 -4.76 -25.15 -3.50
C PRO A 44 -4.09 -24.17 -2.52
N LEU A 45 -3.42 -23.13 -3.02
CA LEU A 45 -2.72 -22.13 -2.20
C LEU A 45 -3.71 -21.29 -1.37
N LEU A 46 -4.81 -20.86 -1.98
CA LEU A 46 -5.89 -20.17 -1.28
C LEU A 46 -6.61 -21.12 -0.29
N GLY A 47 -6.71 -22.41 -0.66
CA GLY A 47 -7.28 -23.48 0.15
C GLY A 47 -6.56 -23.75 1.48
N GLU A 48 -5.35 -23.22 1.66
CA GLU A 48 -4.64 -23.27 2.95
C GLU A 48 -5.30 -22.39 4.03
N GLN A 49 -6.00 -21.33 3.62
CA GLN A 49 -6.59 -20.33 4.54
C GLN A 49 -8.10 -20.14 4.37
N TYR A 50 -8.65 -20.47 3.20
CA TYR A 50 -10.06 -20.28 2.86
C TYR A 50 -10.68 -21.58 2.39
N PHE A 51 -12.00 -21.69 2.54
CA PHE A 51 -12.77 -22.65 1.75
C PHE A 51 -12.95 -22.08 0.35
N VAL A 52 -12.46 -22.79 -0.66
CA VAL A 52 -12.46 -22.35 -2.05
C VAL A 52 -13.40 -23.23 -2.85
N ILE A 53 -14.30 -22.62 -3.61
CA ILE A 53 -15.26 -23.26 -4.51
C ILE A 53 -14.87 -22.88 -5.93
N VAL A 54 -14.69 -23.88 -6.79
CA VAL A 54 -14.23 -23.71 -8.17
C VAL A 54 -15.27 -24.34 -9.09
N PRO A 55 -16.32 -23.61 -9.49
CA PRO A 55 -17.32 -24.12 -10.40
C PRO A 55 -16.80 -24.20 -11.84
N ASP A 56 -17.33 -25.16 -12.59
CA ASP A 56 -17.43 -25.01 -14.04
C ASP A 56 -18.69 -24.18 -14.32
N CYS A 57 -18.55 -23.06 -15.02
CA CYS A 57 -19.69 -22.25 -15.44
C CYS A 57 -20.63 -23.08 -16.34
N ARG A 58 -21.91 -22.69 -16.42
CA ARG A 58 -22.88 -23.35 -17.31
C ARG A 58 -22.31 -23.56 -18.72
N GLY A 59 -22.48 -24.76 -19.25
CA GLY A 59 -21.99 -25.14 -20.57
C GLY A 59 -20.48 -25.30 -20.68
N HIS A 60 -19.74 -25.32 -19.58
CA HIS A 60 -18.31 -25.60 -19.53
C HIS A 60 -18.05 -26.88 -18.71
N GLY A 61 -16.90 -27.51 -18.98
CA GLY A 61 -16.43 -28.74 -18.36
C GLY A 61 -17.52 -29.80 -18.14
N GLN A 62 -17.87 -30.00 -16.88
CA GLN A 62 -18.88 -30.99 -16.43
C GLN A 62 -20.25 -30.37 -16.13
N SER A 63 -20.41 -29.05 -16.31
CA SER A 63 -21.65 -28.33 -16.08
C SER A 63 -22.54 -28.33 -17.32
N SER A 64 -23.80 -28.73 -17.17
CA SER A 64 -24.76 -28.79 -18.27
C SER A 64 -25.13 -27.39 -18.81
N ASN A 65 -25.65 -27.34 -20.03
CA ASN A 65 -26.36 -26.16 -20.58
C ASN A 65 -27.55 -26.60 -21.45
N PRO A 66 -28.67 -27.03 -20.83
CA PRO A 66 -29.78 -27.62 -21.57
C PRO A 66 -30.45 -26.66 -22.56
N ALA A 67 -30.45 -25.36 -22.25
CA ALA A 67 -31.05 -24.33 -23.10
C ALA A 67 -30.16 -23.92 -24.29
N LEU A 68 -28.89 -24.37 -24.31
CA LEU A 68 -27.87 -23.91 -25.27
C LEU A 68 -27.83 -22.39 -25.36
N SER A 69 -27.95 -21.73 -24.22
CA SER A 69 -27.82 -20.29 -24.05
C SER A 69 -27.13 -20.00 -22.73
N TYR A 70 -26.28 -18.99 -22.71
CA TYR A 70 -25.89 -18.34 -21.47
C TYR A 70 -25.59 -16.88 -21.73
N SER A 71 -25.80 -16.09 -20.69
CA SER A 71 -25.42 -14.68 -20.58
C SER A 71 -24.62 -14.48 -19.28
N PHE A 72 -23.95 -13.35 -19.15
CA PHE A 72 -23.31 -12.97 -17.90
C PHE A 72 -24.30 -12.91 -16.74
N ALA A 73 -25.52 -12.44 -16.98
CA ALA A 73 -26.60 -12.38 -15.99
C ALA A 73 -27.05 -13.79 -15.55
N GLU A 74 -27.20 -14.74 -16.49
CA GLU A 74 -27.52 -16.13 -16.16
C GLU A 74 -26.39 -16.79 -15.36
N MET A 75 -25.14 -16.59 -15.77
CA MET A 75 -23.98 -17.11 -15.03
C MET A 75 -23.86 -16.47 -13.64
N ALA A 76 -24.10 -15.17 -13.50
CA ALA A 76 -24.10 -14.49 -12.20
C ALA A 76 -25.20 -15.02 -11.28
N SER A 77 -26.40 -15.27 -11.83
CA SER A 77 -27.51 -15.90 -11.09
C SER A 77 -27.19 -17.32 -10.65
N ASP A 78 -26.37 -18.06 -11.42
CA ASP A 78 -25.89 -19.37 -10.98
C ASP A 78 -24.90 -19.29 -9.84
N ILE A 79 -23.99 -18.31 -9.87
CA ILE A 79 -23.04 -18.09 -8.79
C ILE A 79 -23.77 -17.71 -7.50
N GLU A 80 -24.79 -16.85 -7.58
CA GLU A 80 -25.68 -16.54 -6.45
C GLU A 80 -26.33 -17.82 -5.90
N ALA A 81 -26.97 -18.60 -6.75
CA ALA A 81 -27.65 -19.83 -6.35
C ALA A 81 -26.67 -20.87 -5.77
N LEU A 82 -25.46 -20.96 -6.32
CA LEU A 82 -24.39 -21.84 -5.84
C LEU A 82 -23.97 -21.47 -4.42
N VAL A 83 -23.72 -20.17 -4.16
CA VAL A 83 -23.33 -19.66 -2.84
C VAL A 83 -24.43 -19.94 -1.81
N CYS A 84 -25.68 -19.58 -2.14
CA CYS A 84 -26.83 -19.76 -1.27
C CYS A 84 -27.13 -21.24 -0.97
N GLN A 85 -27.12 -22.11 -1.98
CA GLN A 85 -27.41 -23.55 -1.78
C GLN A 85 -26.31 -24.30 -1.03
N LEU A 86 -25.06 -23.82 -1.09
CA LEU A 86 -23.97 -24.34 -0.26
C LEU A 86 -24.02 -23.84 1.19
N GLY A 87 -24.99 -23.00 1.54
CA GLY A 87 -25.26 -22.56 2.90
C GLY A 87 -24.48 -21.31 3.32
N PHE A 88 -23.93 -20.55 2.38
CA PHE A 88 -23.19 -19.32 2.66
C PHE A 88 -24.07 -18.10 2.37
N GLU A 89 -24.03 -17.11 3.26
CA GLU A 89 -24.71 -15.83 3.04
C GLU A 89 -23.97 -14.99 2.00
N ARG A 90 -22.64 -14.98 2.05
CA ARG A 90 -21.77 -14.21 1.16
C ARG A 90 -20.50 -14.97 0.82
N ALA A 91 -19.88 -14.59 -0.30
CA ALA A 91 -18.59 -15.12 -0.75
C ALA A 91 -17.67 -14.02 -1.31
N HIS A 92 -16.37 -14.29 -1.34
CA HIS A 92 -15.40 -13.53 -2.11
C HIS A 92 -15.46 -14.02 -3.56
N ILE A 93 -15.97 -13.18 -4.46
CA ILE A 93 -16.15 -13.54 -5.87
C ILE A 93 -14.92 -13.11 -6.65
N ILE A 94 -14.19 -14.07 -7.20
CA ILE A 94 -12.95 -13.83 -7.95
C ILE A 94 -13.13 -14.39 -9.35
N GLY A 95 -13.02 -13.53 -10.36
CA GLY A 95 -13.21 -13.91 -11.75
C GLY A 95 -12.03 -13.52 -12.63
N HIS A 96 -11.74 -14.37 -13.61
CA HIS A 96 -10.74 -14.11 -14.65
C HIS A 96 -11.39 -14.03 -16.04
N SER A 97 -11.06 -12.99 -16.82
CA SER A 97 -11.52 -12.83 -18.21
C SER A 97 -13.05 -12.83 -18.28
N ASN A 98 -13.65 -13.78 -19.02
CA ASN A 98 -15.10 -14.01 -19.02
C ASN A 98 -15.67 -14.22 -17.61
N GLY A 99 -14.95 -14.93 -16.74
CA GLY A 99 -15.29 -15.06 -15.32
C GLY A 99 -15.17 -13.75 -14.56
N GLY A 100 -14.27 -12.85 -14.99
CA GLY A 100 -14.17 -11.47 -14.48
C GLY A 100 -15.42 -10.65 -14.81
N ASN A 101 -15.99 -10.84 -16.00
CA ASN A 101 -17.28 -10.25 -16.38
C ASN A 101 -18.42 -10.83 -15.53
N VAL A 102 -18.47 -12.15 -15.35
CA VAL A 102 -19.45 -12.79 -14.44
C VAL A 102 -19.31 -12.25 -13.02
N ALA A 103 -18.09 -12.08 -12.52
CA ALA A 103 -17.83 -11.51 -11.21
C ALA A 103 -18.31 -10.05 -11.10
N LEU A 104 -18.11 -9.23 -12.15
CA LEU A 104 -18.62 -7.87 -12.22
C LEU A 104 -20.16 -7.86 -12.23
N VAL A 105 -20.80 -8.70 -13.05
CA VAL A 105 -22.26 -8.79 -13.09
C VAL A 105 -22.83 -9.31 -11.78
N THR A 106 -22.17 -10.26 -11.12
CA THR A 106 -22.55 -10.73 -9.77
C THR A 106 -22.46 -9.61 -8.74
N LEU A 107 -21.41 -8.80 -8.79
CA LEU A 107 -21.23 -7.62 -7.94
C LEU A 107 -22.33 -6.57 -8.15
N MET A 108 -22.79 -6.40 -9.38
CA MET A 108 -23.80 -5.41 -9.78
C MET A 108 -25.23 -5.87 -9.48
N GLU A 109 -25.57 -7.11 -9.83
CA GLU A 109 -26.96 -7.61 -9.81
C GLU A 109 -27.28 -8.43 -8.57
N HIS A 110 -26.26 -9.04 -7.94
CA HIS A 110 -26.41 -9.87 -6.75
C HIS A 110 -25.50 -9.42 -5.59
N PRO A 111 -25.43 -8.12 -5.25
CA PRO A 111 -24.51 -7.61 -4.24
C PRO A 111 -24.72 -8.20 -2.84
N GLN A 112 -25.90 -8.76 -2.56
CA GLN A 112 -26.24 -9.41 -1.29
C GLN A 112 -25.38 -10.64 -1.01
N VAL A 113 -24.94 -11.39 -2.03
CA VAL A 113 -24.07 -12.57 -1.86
C VAL A 113 -22.58 -12.24 -1.98
N VAL A 114 -22.22 -10.97 -2.21
CA VAL A 114 -20.83 -10.56 -2.40
C VAL A 114 -20.26 -9.96 -1.11
N GLN A 115 -19.20 -10.58 -0.59
CA GLN A 115 -18.38 -10.00 0.47
C GLN A 115 -17.35 -9.03 -0.14
N THR A 116 -16.61 -9.49 -1.14
CA THR A 116 -15.69 -8.68 -1.95
C THR A 116 -15.64 -9.23 -3.37
N ALA A 117 -15.23 -8.42 -4.34
CA ALA A 117 -15.03 -8.86 -5.72
C ALA A 117 -13.57 -8.68 -6.17
N VAL A 118 -13.04 -9.63 -6.93
CA VAL A 118 -11.79 -9.49 -7.68
C VAL A 118 -12.11 -9.67 -9.15
N LEU A 119 -11.86 -8.62 -9.91
CA LEU A 119 -12.23 -8.48 -11.31
C LEU A 119 -10.95 -8.50 -12.16
N GLN A 120 -10.48 -9.70 -12.52
CA GLN A 120 -9.29 -9.83 -13.35
C GLN A 120 -9.65 -9.89 -14.84
N ALA A 121 -9.04 -9.00 -15.64
CA ALA A 121 -9.26 -8.93 -17.09
C ALA A 121 -10.74 -8.83 -17.48
N ALA A 122 -11.52 -8.07 -16.70
CA ALA A 122 -12.94 -7.86 -16.92
C ALA A 122 -13.20 -6.67 -17.86
N ASN A 123 -14.28 -6.76 -18.63
CA ASN A 123 -14.86 -5.71 -19.46
C ASN A 123 -16.01 -5.03 -18.71
N ALA A 124 -16.05 -3.70 -18.75
CA ALA A 124 -17.20 -2.93 -18.26
C ALA A 124 -18.26 -2.69 -19.33
N TYR A 125 -17.83 -2.61 -20.60
CA TYR A 125 -18.64 -2.28 -21.76
C TYR A 125 -18.12 -3.02 -22.99
N VAL A 126 -18.93 -3.08 -24.05
CA VAL A 126 -18.47 -3.55 -25.36
C VAL A 126 -17.70 -2.43 -26.06
N SER A 127 -16.37 -2.59 -26.19
CA SER A 127 -15.53 -1.62 -26.91
C SER A 127 -15.53 -1.89 -28.43
N PRO A 128 -15.25 -0.86 -29.26
CA PRO A 128 -15.16 -1.02 -30.71
C PRO A 128 -14.13 -2.08 -31.14
N ASP A 129 -13.02 -2.22 -30.42
CA ASP A 129 -11.98 -3.16 -30.77
C ASP A 129 -12.36 -4.62 -30.46
N LEU A 130 -13.22 -4.87 -29.46
CA LEU A 130 -13.82 -6.19 -29.25
C LEU A 130 -14.74 -6.56 -30.43
N ILE A 131 -15.58 -5.62 -30.88
CA ILE A 131 -16.47 -5.85 -32.05
C ILE A 131 -15.66 -6.15 -33.32
N GLU A 132 -14.50 -5.50 -33.50
CA GLU A 132 -13.65 -5.72 -34.67
C GLU A 132 -12.86 -7.05 -34.60
N LYS A 133 -12.30 -7.39 -33.44
CA LYS A 133 -11.37 -8.51 -33.27
C LYS A 133 -12.07 -9.82 -32.92
N GLU A 134 -13.03 -9.81 -32.00
CA GLU A 134 -13.58 -11.04 -31.41
C GLU A 134 -14.30 -11.93 -32.42
N PRO A 135 -15.12 -11.43 -33.36
CA PRO A 135 -15.77 -12.28 -34.36
C PRO A 135 -14.79 -13.07 -35.21
N ARG A 136 -13.61 -12.49 -35.46
CA ARG A 136 -12.52 -13.13 -36.20
C ARG A 136 -11.76 -14.15 -35.38
N LEU A 137 -11.60 -13.92 -34.08
CA LEU A 137 -10.88 -14.79 -33.14
C LEU A 137 -11.71 -16.03 -32.77
N PHE A 138 -13.02 -15.88 -32.64
CA PHE A 138 -13.96 -16.92 -32.23
C PHE A 138 -14.66 -17.62 -33.41
N ASP A 139 -14.28 -17.34 -34.65
CA ASP A 139 -14.78 -18.07 -35.83
C ASP A 139 -14.30 -19.54 -35.79
N PRO A 140 -15.21 -20.53 -35.70
CA PRO A 140 -14.81 -21.93 -35.61
C PRO A 140 -13.93 -22.42 -36.76
N GLU A 141 -14.14 -21.95 -37.99
CA GLU A 141 -13.35 -22.41 -39.14
C GLU A 141 -11.93 -21.83 -39.12
N ARG A 142 -11.79 -20.60 -38.62
CA ARG A 142 -10.47 -20.01 -38.37
C ARG A 142 -9.77 -20.65 -37.19
N VAL A 143 -10.47 -20.91 -36.09
CA VAL A 143 -9.90 -21.64 -34.94
C VAL A 143 -9.39 -23.02 -35.38
N ARG A 144 -10.16 -23.76 -36.18
CA ARG A 144 -9.74 -25.07 -36.71
C ARG A 144 -8.45 -25.00 -37.53
N SER A 145 -8.30 -23.98 -38.35
CA SER A 145 -7.20 -23.86 -39.32
C SER A 145 -5.97 -23.16 -38.75
N GLU A 146 -6.16 -22.11 -37.95
CA GLU A 146 -5.11 -21.23 -37.43
C GLU A 146 -4.71 -21.57 -35.99
N ARG A 147 -5.59 -22.21 -35.20
CA ARG A 147 -5.39 -22.52 -33.77
C ARG A 147 -5.85 -23.94 -33.39
N PRO A 148 -5.37 -24.99 -34.07
CA PRO A 148 -5.83 -26.36 -33.83
C PRO A 148 -5.59 -26.84 -32.40
N THR A 149 -4.54 -26.38 -31.71
CA THR A 149 -4.28 -26.75 -30.31
C THR A 149 -5.37 -26.22 -29.37
N TRP A 150 -5.85 -24.99 -29.57
CA TRP A 150 -6.93 -24.43 -28.76
C TRP A 150 -8.25 -25.17 -29.00
N MET A 151 -8.50 -25.59 -30.24
CA MET A 151 -9.62 -26.48 -30.57
C MET A 151 -9.51 -27.81 -29.83
N GLU A 152 -8.35 -28.47 -29.89
CA GLU A 152 -8.09 -29.75 -29.21
C GLU A 152 -8.27 -29.63 -27.69
N ASP A 153 -7.79 -28.53 -27.09
CA ASP A 153 -7.99 -28.24 -25.66
C ASP A 153 -9.48 -28.14 -25.31
N MET A 154 -10.27 -27.37 -26.09
CA MET A 154 -11.72 -27.28 -25.88
C MET A 154 -12.42 -28.63 -26.04
N ILE A 155 -12.02 -29.43 -27.03
CA ILE A 155 -12.55 -30.79 -27.22
C ILE A 155 -12.23 -31.66 -26.00
N GLY A 156 -11.00 -31.62 -25.49
CA GLY A 156 -10.59 -32.38 -24.32
C GLY A 156 -11.33 -31.96 -23.04
N LEU A 157 -11.54 -30.66 -22.86
CA LEU A 157 -12.18 -30.10 -21.67
C LEU A 157 -13.70 -30.27 -21.65
N HIS A 158 -14.37 -30.15 -22.81
CA HIS A 158 -15.83 -30.08 -22.88
C HIS A 158 -16.48 -31.28 -23.58
N GLY A 159 -15.74 -31.94 -24.48
CA GLY A 159 -16.22 -33.06 -25.29
C GLY A 159 -16.79 -34.23 -24.49
N PRO A 160 -16.20 -34.64 -23.33
CA PRO A 160 -16.74 -35.74 -22.53
C PRO A 160 -18.18 -35.53 -22.06
N THR A 161 -18.59 -34.29 -21.80
CA THR A 161 -19.93 -33.95 -21.29
C THR A 161 -20.88 -33.54 -22.42
N HIS A 162 -20.37 -32.81 -23.41
CA HIS A 162 -21.22 -32.12 -24.40
C HIS A 162 -21.12 -32.69 -25.83
N GLY A 163 -20.18 -33.60 -26.07
CA GLY A 163 -19.85 -34.13 -27.39
C GLY A 163 -18.70 -33.38 -28.06
N VAL A 164 -17.93 -34.11 -28.88
CA VAL A 164 -16.66 -33.63 -29.46
C VAL A 164 -16.80 -32.41 -30.38
N ASP A 165 -17.98 -32.12 -30.91
CA ASP A 165 -18.22 -30.97 -31.79
C ASP A 165 -18.74 -29.72 -31.05
N TYR A 166 -19.00 -29.82 -29.75
CA TYR A 166 -19.60 -28.76 -28.95
C TYR A 166 -18.75 -27.48 -28.87
N TRP A 167 -17.43 -27.58 -29.05
CA TRP A 167 -16.54 -26.42 -29.06
C TRP A 167 -17.00 -25.33 -30.04
N ARG A 168 -17.64 -25.68 -31.16
CA ARG A 168 -18.20 -24.69 -32.11
C ARG A 168 -19.35 -23.90 -31.48
N THR A 169 -20.27 -24.60 -30.83
CA THR A 169 -21.38 -23.98 -30.09
C THR A 169 -20.85 -23.12 -28.96
N LEU A 170 -19.83 -23.59 -28.22
CA LEU A 170 -19.21 -22.84 -27.14
C LEU A 170 -18.58 -21.52 -27.63
N LEU A 171 -17.85 -21.55 -28.75
CA LEU A 171 -17.30 -20.33 -29.37
C LEU A 171 -18.40 -19.35 -29.78
N GLN A 172 -19.49 -19.85 -30.38
CA GLN A 172 -20.63 -19.01 -30.79
C GLN A 172 -21.34 -18.36 -29.59
N LEU A 173 -21.58 -19.12 -28.52
CA LEU A 173 -22.17 -18.60 -27.29
C LEU A 173 -21.28 -17.56 -26.63
N THR A 174 -19.98 -17.85 -26.52
CA THR A 174 -18.98 -16.93 -25.96
C THR A 174 -18.93 -15.63 -26.75
N LEU A 175 -18.81 -15.72 -28.08
CA LEU A 175 -18.73 -14.56 -28.95
C LEU A 175 -19.96 -13.68 -28.82
N ARG A 176 -21.15 -14.28 -28.86
CA ARG A 176 -22.43 -13.56 -28.74
C ARG A 176 -22.45 -12.70 -27.49
N GLU A 177 -21.98 -13.22 -26.38
CA GLU A 177 -21.98 -12.49 -25.13
C GLU A 177 -20.89 -11.41 -25.07
N LEU A 178 -19.66 -11.72 -25.47
CA LEU A 178 -18.53 -10.77 -25.42
C LEU A 178 -18.75 -9.49 -26.23
N ILE A 179 -19.45 -9.58 -27.37
CA ILE A 179 -19.72 -8.42 -28.23
C ILE A 179 -21.05 -7.74 -27.94
N SER A 180 -21.80 -8.21 -26.94
CA SER A 180 -23.11 -7.63 -26.59
C SER A 180 -23.21 -7.17 -25.14
N GLN A 181 -22.40 -7.69 -24.22
CA GLN A 181 -22.44 -7.40 -22.78
C GLN A 181 -21.05 -7.50 -22.13
N PRO A 182 -20.87 -7.02 -20.87
CA PRO A 182 -21.76 -6.07 -20.18
C PRO A 182 -21.69 -4.68 -20.82
N ASN A 183 -22.55 -3.73 -20.40
CA ASN A 183 -22.56 -2.33 -20.86
C ASN A 183 -22.82 -1.35 -19.70
N TYR A 184 -22.01 -1.44 -18.64
CA TYR A 184 -22.17 -0.58 -17.46
C TYR A 184 -21.64 0.83 -17.71
N THR A 185 -22.47 1.81 -17.36
CA THR A 185 -22.11 3.23 -17.37
C THR A 185 -21.35 3.62 -16.10
N PRO A 186 -20.69 4.79 -16.07
CA PRO A 186 -20.15 5.37 -14.84
C PRO A 186 -21.15 5.40 -13.68
N GLN A 187 -22.41 5.74 -13.97
CA GLN A 187 -23.45 5.88 -12.97
C GLN A 187 -23.86 4.53 -12.38
N ASP A 188 -23.88 3.46 -13.19
CA ASP A 188 -24.14 2.11 -12.70
C ASP A 188 -23.05 1.69 -11.72
N LEU A 189 -21.78 1.84 -12.11
CA LEU A 189 -20.63 1.43 -11.28
C LEU A 189 -20.53 2.22 -9.96
N GLN A 190 -20.97 3.49 -9.94
CA GLN A 190 -20.99 4.31 -8.73
C GLN A 190 -21.95 3.78 -7.66
N ALA A 191 -22.94 2.96 -8.01
CA ALA A 191 -23.86 2.37 -7.05
C ALA A 191 -23.21 1.27 -6.19
N VAL A 192 -22.08 0.71 -6.62
CA VAL A 192 -21.39 -0.40 -5.93
C VAL A 192 -20.87 0.04 -4.56
N GLN A 193 -21.30 -0.67 -3.52
CA GLN A 193 -20.85 -0.43 -2.13
C GLN A 193 -19.81 -1.44 -1.62
N LYS A 194 -19.67 -2.59 -2.30
CA LYS A 194 -18.75 -3.65 -1.87
C LYS A 194 -17.32 -3.35 -2.33
N PRO A 195 -16.29 -3.74 -1.55
CA PRO A 195 -14.90 -3.61 -1.98
C PRO A 195 -14.62 -4.43 -3.25
N ALA A 196 -13.90 -3.81 -4.19
CA ALA A 196 -13.45 -4.47 -5.41
C ALA A 196 -11.93 -4.33 -5.59
N LEU A 197 -11.28 -5.37 -6.10
CA LEU A 197 -9.91 -5.31 -6.59
C LEU A 197 -9.93 -5.61 -8.09
N VAL A 198 -9.55 -4.64 -8.90
CA VAL A 198 -9.44 -4.77 -10.35
C VAL A 198 -8.01 -5.13 -10.71
N ILE A 199 -7.82 -6.18 -11.50
CA ILE A 199 -6.51 -6.68 -11.90
C ILE A 199 -6.45 -6.75 -13.42
N GLN A 200 -5.40 -6.20 -14.04
CA GLN A 200 -5.18 -6.35 -15.48
C GLN A 200 -3.70 -6.26 -15.80
N GLY A 201 -3.18 -7.15 -16.63
CA GLY A 201 -1.80 -7.04 -17.09
C GLY A 201 -1.59 -5.77 -17.92
N GLU A 202 -0.45 -5.12 -17.75
CA GLU A 202 -0.09 -3.92 -18.53
C GLU A 202 -0.07 -4.17 -20.04
N LEU A 203 0.27 -5.39 -20.46
CA LEU A 203 0.38 -5.82 -21.86
C LEU A 203 -0.80 -6.70 -22.30
N ASP A 204 -1.91 -6.67 -21.58
CA ASP A 204 -3.11 -7.43 -21.96
C ASP A 204 -3.71 -6.90 -23.27
N SER A 205 -3.53 -7.67 -24.35
CA SER A 205 -3.97 -7.31 -25.70
C SER A 205 -5.49 -7.32 -25.89
N VAL A 206 -6.24 -7.89 -24.95
CA VAL A 206 -7.70 -7.99 -24.99
C VAL A 206 -8.31 -6.74 -24.34
N ASN A 207 -7.97 -6.47 -23.08
CA ASN A 207 -8.69 -5.46 -22.29
C ASN A 207 -8.01 -4.07 -22.23
N VAL A 208 -6.68 -3.98 -22.41
CA VAL A 208 -5.96 -2.69 -22.36
C VAL A 208 -6.44 -1.67 -23.40
N PRO A 209 -6.65 -2.04 -24.67
CA PRO A 209 -7.09 -1.06 -25.68
C PRO A 209 -8.42 -0.39 -25.31
N GLY A 210 -9.33 -1.14 -24.69
CA GLY A 210 -10.61 -0.66 -24.20
C GLY A 210 -10.54 0.10 -22.87
N ARG A 211 -9.38 0.17 -22.19
CA ARG A 211 -9.19 0.79 -20.86
C ARG A 211 -10.18 0.30 -19.78
N HIS A 212 -10.61 -0.96 -19.86
CA HIS A 212 -11.67 -1.47 -18.99
C HIS A 212 -11.29 -1.46 -17.51
N ALA A 213 -10.09 -1.92 -17.15
CA ALA A 213 -9.68 -1.95 -15.74
C ALA A 213 -9.61 -0.56 -15.09
N GLN A 214 -9.08 0.43 -15.80
CA GLN A 214 -9.08 1.82 -15.32
C GLN A 214 -10.51 2.35 -15.18
N PHE A 215 -11.35 2.14 -16.20
CA PHE A 215 -12.74 2.58 -16.16
C PHE A 215 -13.50 1.98 -14.96
N ILE A 216 -13.36 0.68 -14.69
CA ILE A 216 -13.99 0.02 -13.54
C ILE A 216 -13.48 0.65 -12.23
N ALA A 217 -12.15 0.76 -12.08
CA ALA A 217 -11.55 1.25 -10.84
C ALA A 217 -11.81 2.73 -10.56
N GLU A 218 -11.93 3.55 -11.60
CA GLU A 218 -12.26 4.98 -11.51
C GLU A 218 -13.70 5.21 -11.04
N HIS A 219 -14.64 4.31 -11.38
CA HIS A 219 -16.08 4.52 -11.16
C HIS A 219 -16.68 3.70 -10.02
N ILE A 220 -16.06 2.59 -9.60
CA ILE A 220 -16.46 1.88 -8.37
C ILE A 220 -15.84 2.61 -7.16
N PRO A 221 -16.63 3.17 -6.22
CA PRO A 221 -16.14 4.04 -5.15
C PRO A 221 -15.08 3.42 -4.23
N HIS A 222 -15.07 2.08 -4.11
CA HIS A 222 -14.22 1.34 -3.19
C HIS A 222 -13.26 0.38 -3.90
N ALA A 223 -13.01 0.62 -5.19
CA ALA A 223 -12.10 -0.20 -5.98
C ALA A 223 -10.62 0.12 -5.72
N GLU A 224 -9.80 -0.92 -5.78
CA GLU A 224 -8.34 -0.84 -5.90
C GLU A 224 -7.95 -1.34 -7.31
N LEU A 225 -6.99 -0.68 -7.96
CA LEU A 225 -6.45 -1.13 -9.24
C LEU A 225 -5.04 -1.70 -9.06
N TRP A 226 -4.77 -2.85 -9.66
CA TRP A 226 -3.43 -3.40 -9.80
C TRP A 226 -3.14 -3.78 -11.25
N MET A 227 -2.16 -3.08 -11.85
CA MET A 227 -1.67 -3.38 -13.19
C MET A 227 -0.19 -3.76 -13.16
N PRO A 228 0.15 -5.05 -13.04
CA PRO A 228 1.55 -5.47 -13.01
C PRO A 228 2.24 -5.24 -14.36
N SER A 229 3.43 -4.65 -14.30
CA SER A 229 4.20 -4.30 -15.49
C SER A 229 4.74 -5.53 -16.22
N GLY A 230 4.70 -5.47 -17.56
CA GLY A 230 5.21 -6.53 -18.44
C GLY A 230 4.43 -7.84 -18.38
N VAL A 231 3.16 -7.82 -17.96
CA VAL A 231 2.30 -9.01 -17.82
C VAL A 231 1.15 -8.94 -18.81
N GLY A 232 0.77 -10.09 -19.39
CA GLY A 232 -0.35 -10.22 -20.32
C GLY A 232 -1.69 -10.49 -19.62
N HIS A 233 -2.58 -11.18 -20.33
CA HIS A 233 -3.96 -11.43 -19.89
C HIS A 233 -4.06 -12.29 -18.61
N ASN A 234 -3.17 -13.28 -18.45
CA ASN A 234 -3.25 -14.30 -17.40
C ASN A 234 -2.41 -13.97 -16.16
N VAL A 235 -2.69 -12.84 -15.48
CA VAL A 235 -1.86 -12.35 -14.36
C VAL A 235 -1.63 -13.41 -13.27
N HIS A 236 -2.68 -14.15 -12.91
CA HIS A 236 -2.63 -15.23 -11.92
C HIS A 236 -1.68 -16.40 -12.29
N LEU A 237 -1.37 -16.59 -13.57
CA LEU A 237 -0.39 -17.58 -14.04
C LEU A 237 1.01 -16.94 -14.16
N ASP A 238 1.09 -15.75 -14.77
CA ASP A 238 2.35 -15.06 -15.08
C ASP A 238 3.06 -14.48 -13.83
N ARG A 239 2.28 -14.22 -12.77
CA ARG A 239 2.72 -13.65 -11.49
C ARG A 239 2.07 -14.38 -10.31
N LEU A 240 2.14 -15.71 -10.32
CA LEU A 240 1.50 -16.58 -9.33
C LEU A 240 1.67 -16.10 -7.87
N ILE A 241 2.90 -15.96 -7.39
CA ILE A 241 3.16 -15.59 -5.98
C ILE A 241 2.69 -14.16 -5.68
N PRO A 242 3.09 -13.12 -6.45
CA PRO A 242 2.56 -11.77 -6.23
C PRO A 242 1.03 -11.67 -6.31
N TRP A 243 0.40 -12.49 -7.15
CA TRP A 243 -1.05 -12.54 -7.25
C TRP A 243 -1.68 -13.09 -5.98
N VAL A 244 -1.21 -14.24 -5.48
CA VAL A 244 -1.72 -14.84 -4.23
C VAL A 244 -1.51 -13.88 -3.06
N GLU A 245 -0.33 -13.28 -2.93
CA GLU A 245 -0.05 -12.27 -1.90
C GLU A 245 -1.00 -11.08 -1.96
N ARG A 246 -1.25 -10.58 -3.18
CA ARG A 246 -2.17 -9.44 -3.39
C ARG A 246 -3.62 -9.77 -3.03
N ILE A 247 -4.07 -10.97 -3.37
CA ILE A 247 -5.42 -11.43 -3.05
C ILE A 247 -5.57 -11.60 -1.54
N LEU A 248 -4.64 -12.29 -0.88
CA LEU A 248 -4.70 -12.51 0.57
C LEU A 248 -4.61 -11.20 1.36
N ASP A 249 -3.77 -10.24 0.93
CA ASP A 249 -3.73 -8.89 1.53
C ASP A 249 -5.07 -8.16 1.36
N PHE A 250 -5.66 -8.20 0.16
CA PHE A 250 -6.96 -7.58 -0.09
C PHE A 250 -8.07 -8.20 0.76
N LEU A 251 -8.15 -9.54 0.81
CA LEU A 251 -9.15 -10.24 1.63
C LEU A 251 -8.93 -10.02 3.13
N THR A 252 -7.68 -9.93 3.59
CA THR A 252 -7.40 -9.63 5.00
C THR A 252 -7.86 -8.23 5.39
N ARG A 253 -7.64 -7.24 4.52
CA ARG A 253 -7.97 -5.83 4.81
C ARG A 253 -9.43 -5.48 4.55
N ARG A 254 -10.10 -6.18 3.64
CA ARG A 254 -11.41 -5.79 3.08
C ARG A 254 -12.46 -6.92 3.14
N GLY A 255 -12.07 -8.11 3.58
CA GLY A 255 -12.89 -9.32 3.53
C GLY A 255 -13.95 -9.43 4.62
N ASP A 256 -13.97 -8.53 5.59
CA ASP A 256 -15.04 -8.39 6.57
C ASP A 256 -15.28 -6.90 6.87
N ASP A 257 -16.46 -6.61 7.40
CA ASP A 257 -16.92 -5.24 7.60
C ASP A 257 -16.07 -4.48 8.65
N ALA A 258 -15.47 -5.18 9.61
CA ALA A 258 -14.63 -4.58 10.65
C ALA A 258 -13.27 -4.14 10.08
N ASN A 259 -12.59 -5.03 9.37
CA ASN A 259 -11.33 -4.71 8.72
C ASN A 259 -11.49 -3.69 7.59
N ASP A 260 -12.58 -3.76 6.81
CA ASP A 260 -12.88 -2.76 5.78
C ASP A 260 -13.12 -1.36 6.41
N ALA A 261 -13.83 -1.27 7.54
CA ALA A 261 -14.01 0.00 8.25
C ALA A 261 -12.68 0.61 8.72
N LEU A 262 -11.79 -0.21 9.28
CA LEU A 262 -10.44 0.22 9.68
C LEU A 262 -9.60 0.64 8.48
N TYR A 263 -9.69 -0.09 7.36
CA TYR A 263 -9.01 0.24 6.12
C TYR A 263 -9.48 1.59 5.57
N ARG A 264 -10.79 1.84 5.52
CA ARG A 264 -11.36 3.12 5.07
C ARG A 264 -10.94 4.27 5.98
N LEU A 265 -10.94 4.05 7.30
CA LEU A 265 -10.46 5.05 8.26
C LEU A 265 -8.98 5.39 8.01
N LYS A 266 -8.15 4.37 7.78
CA LYS A 266 -6.74 4.56 7.43
C LYS A 266 -6.60 5.39 6.16
N LYS A 267 -7.29 5.02 5.08
CA LYS A 267 -7.20 5.73 3.79
C LYS A 267 -7.70 7.17 3.83
N THR A 268 -8.70 7.46 4.66
CA THR A 268 -9.30 8.80 4.73
C THR A 268 -8.60 9.74 5.71
N ARG A 269 -8.09 9.26 6.85
CA ARG A 269 -7.54 10.12 7.91
C ARG A 269 -6.06 9.90 8.22
N TYR A 270 -5.51 8.72 7.89
CA TYR A 270 -4.18 8.30 8.33
C TYR A 270 -3.36 7.69 7.19
N ALA A 271 -3.57 8.16 5.96
CA ALA A 271 -2.94 7.61 4.76
C ALA A 271 -1.45 7.91 4.67
N ASP A 272 -1.02 9.09 5.14
CA ASP A 272 0.38 9.49 5.12
C ASP A 272 1.16 8.75 6.22
N SER A 273 1.88 7.70 5.82
CA SER A 273 2.70 6.87 6.69
C SER A 273 3.97 7.56 7.19
N ARG A 274 4.35 8.71 6.61
CA ARG A 274 5.51 9.49 7.08
C ARG A 274 5.22 10.16 8.41
N ILE A 275 3.95 10.42 8.74
CA ILE A 275 3.55 11.08 10.00
C ILE A 275 2.51 10.29 10.80
N ASN A 276 1.97 9.20 10.24
CA ASN A 276 1.03 8.31 10.93
C ASN A 276 1.54 6.88 11.01
N LEU A 277 1.29 6.25 12.14
CA LEU A 277 1.29 4.80 12.29
C LEU A 277 -0.15 4.36 12.52
N PHE A 278 -0.72 3.64 11.56
CA PHE A 278 -2.05 3.03 11.67
C PHE A 278 -2.00 1.63 11.03
N GLN A 279 -1.59 0.67 11.84
CA GLN A 279 -1.40 -0.73 11.48
C GLN A 279 -2.24 -1.57 12.44
N VAL A 280 -3.54 -1.58 12.21
CA VAL A 280 -4.51 -2.31 13.03
C VAL A 280 -5.35 -3.23 12.18
N GLN A 281 -5.81 -4.30 12.81
CA GLN A 281 -6.72 -5.28 12.23
C GLN A 281 -7.64 -5.84 13.31
N VAL A 282 -8.73 -6.44 12.89
CA VAL A 282 -9.62 -7.22 13.74
C VAL A 282 -9.46 -8.69 13.43
N LEU A 283 -9.22 -9.49 14.47
CA LEU A 283 -9.27 -10.94 14.36
C LEU A 283 -10.71 -11.43 14.59
N PRO A 284 -11.18 -12.44 13.82
CA PRO A 284 -12.52 -12.98 14.00
C PRO A 284 -12.70 -13.60 15.38
N SER A 285 -13.79 -13.23 16.06
CA SER A 285 -14.29 -13.89 17.27
C SER A 285 -15.83 -13.96 17.18
N ARG A 286 -16.43 -14.98 17.80
CA ARG A 286 -17.86 -15.29 17.61
C ARG A 286 -18.79 -14.22 18.17
N ASP A 287 -18.45 -13.68 19.34
CA ASP A 287 -19.33 -12.77 20.09
C ASP A 287 -18.64 -11.42 20.43
N SER A 288 -17.45 -11.19 19.89
CA SER A 288 -16.66 -9.99 20.14
C SER A 288 -15.67 -9.73 19.00
N LEU A 289 -15.08 -8.54 18.98
CA LEU A 289 -14.00 -8.17 18.06
C LEU A 289 -12.72 -7.97 18.87
N ALA A 290 -11.60 -8.52 18.39
CA ALA A 290 -10.28 -8.26 18.97
C ALA A 290 -9.51 -7.31 18.06
N LEU A 291 -9.39 -6.04 18.46
CA LEU A 291 -8.59 -5.02 17.79
C LEU A 291 -7.13 -5.17 18.21
N GLU A 292 -6.28 -5.53 17.25
CA GLU A 292 -4.85 -5.73 17.46
C GLU A 292 -4.02 -4.79 16.59
N GLY A 293 -2.74 -4.65 16.94
CA GLY A 293 -1.75 -3.94 16.14
C GLY A 293 -1.21 -2.69 16.82
N LYS A 294 -0.85 -1.68 16.02
CA LYS A 294 -0.16 -0.47 16.48
C LYS A 294 -0.79 0.78 15.88
N VAL A 295 -0.99 1.78 16.72
CA VAL A 295 -1.31 3.15 16.31
C VAL A 295 -0.30 4.13 16.91
N LEU A 296 -0.09 5.28 16.28
CA LEU A 296 0.82 6.29 16.81
C LEU A 296 0.25 6.90 18.09
N HIS A 297 -0.98 7.42 18.06
CA HIS A 297 -1.56 8.20 19.15
C HIS A 297 -2.82 7.58 19.77
N PRO A 298 -3.15 7.91 21.04
CA PRO A 298 -4.41 7.49 21.67
C PRO A 298 -5.66 7.89 20.86
N LYS A 299 -5.63 9.05 20.19
CA LYS A 299 -6.73 9.51 19.31
C LYS A 299 -7.00 8.57 18.13
N GLN A 300 -5.98 7.92 17.59
CA GLN A 300 -6.14 6.94 16.51
C GLN A 300 -6.78 5.65 17.01
N LYS A 301 -6.41 5.19 18.23
CA LYS A 301 -7.06 4.04 18.87
C LYS A 301 -8.54 4.31 19.10
N ARG A 302 -8.89 5.50 19.61
CA ARG A 302 -10.30 5.92 19.77
C ARG A 302 -11.05 5.95 18.44
N ALA A 303 -10.46 6.55 17.40
CA ALA A 303 -11.07 6.57 16.06
C ALA A 303 -11.29 5.16 15.49
N ALA A 304 -10.36 4.23 15.74
CA ALA A 304 -10.53 2.83 15.34
C ALA A 304 -11.72 2.17 16.04
N LEU A 305 -11.88 2.39 17.35
CA LEU A 305 -13.03 1.90 18.12
C LEU A 305 -14.35 2.52 17.64
N GLU A 306 -14.37 3.82 17.38
CA GLU A 306 -15.53 4.53 16.83
C GLU A 306 -15.95 3.98 15.46
N ALA A 307 -14.98 3.64 14.59
CA ALA A 307 -15.24 3.04 13.29
C ALA A 307 -15.87 1.64 13.37
N LEU A 308 -15.64 0.91 14.47
CA LEU A 308 -16.19 -0.43 14.71
C LEU A 308 -17.57 -0.39 15.41
N HIS A 309 -17.94 0.74 16.02
CA HIS A 309 -19.19 0.88 16.77
C HIS A 309 -20.47 0.49 15.98
N PRO A 310 -20.61 0.78 14.67
CA PRO A 310 -21.80 0.38 13.90
C PRO A 310 -22.05 -1.13 13.83
N LEU A 311 -21.03 -1.97 14.08
CA LEU A 311 -21.14 -3.44 14.04
C LEU A 311 -21.85 -4.02 15.26
N LYS A 312 -22.11 -3.21 16.31
CA LYS A 312 -22.86 -3.62 17.52
C LYS A 312 -22.29 -4.85 18.25
N LEU A 313 -20.98 -5.07 18.13
CA LEU A 313 -20.24 -6.11 18.86
C LEU A 313 -19.31 -5.50 19.91
N PRO A 314 -19.12 -6.14 21.09
CA PRO A 314 -18.10 -5.75 22.04
C PRO A 314 -16.70 -5.79 21.40
N VAL A 315 -15.86 -4.78 21.66
CA VAL A 315 -14.49 -4.70 21.11
C VAL A 315 -13.47 -4.74 22.25
N HIS A 316 -12.62 -5.77 22.23
CA HIS A 316 -11.42 -5.89 23.05
C HIS A 316 -10.24 -5.24 22.30
N ALA A 317 -9.49 -4.37 22.96
CA ALA A 317 -8.45 -3.57 22.31
C ALA A 317 -7.14 -3.51 23.10
N GLU A 318 -6.95 -4.41 24.05
CA GLU A 318 -5.76 -4.54 24.89
C GLU A 318 -4.51 -4.81 24.03
N ALA A 319 -4.67 -5.58 22.94
CA ALA A 319 -3.60 -5.89 21.99
C ALA A 319 -3.29 -4.76 20.99
N CYS A 320 -4.10 -3.69 20.95
CA CYS A 320 -3.83 -2.50 20.13
C CYS A 320 -2.95 -1.53 20.90
N LYS A 321 -1.67 -1.46 20.52
CA LYS A 321 -0.64 -0.66 21.18
C LYS A 321 -0.67 0.79 20.68
N VAL A 322 -0.58 1.73 21.62
CA VAL A 322 -0.30 3.13 21.33
C VAL A 322 1.21 3.31 21.42
N MET A 323 1.83 3.79 20.36
CA MET A 323 3.30 3.85 20.27
C MET A 323 3.88 5.17 20.79
N LEU A 324 3.06 6.22 20.90
CA LEU A 324 3.47 7.54 21.36
C LEU A 324 2.55 8.05 22.49
N ASP A 325 3.09 8.06 23.70
CA ASP A 325 2.49 8.59 24.91
C ASP A 325 3.55 9.32 25.78
N GLU A 326 3.24 9.62 27.04
CA GLU A 326 4.17 10.32 27.94
C GLU A 326 5.38 9.46 28.35
N SER A 327 5.24 8.13 28.35
CA SER A 327 6.29 7.18 28.72
C SER A 327 7.26 6.87 27.58
N THR A 328 6.92 7.19 26.33
CA THR A 328 7.76 6.90 25.17
C THR A 328 9.16 7.53 25.33
N PRO A 329 10.26 6.76 25.21
CA PRO A 329 11.61 7.26 25.47
C PRO A 329 12.02 8.45 24.59
N TRP A 330 12.87 9.31 25.14
CA TRP A 330 13.46 10.45 24.45
C TRP A 330 14.89 10.16 24.02
N ALA A 331 15.31 10.77 22.91
CA ALA A 331 16.70 10.79 22.49
C ALA A 331 17.04 12.08 21.73
N LEU A 332 18.34 12.38 21.67
CA LEU A 332 18.90 13.42 20.81
C LEU A 332 19.72 12.80 19.68
N GLY A 333 19.75 13.42 18.50
CA GLY A 333 20.71 13.08 17.45
C GLY A 333 22.15 13.29 17.95
N ASN A 334 22.99 12.26 17.93
CA ASN A 334 24.36 12.29 18.48
C ASN A 334 25.46 12.18 17.42
N ARG A 335 25.08 12.40 16.16
CA ARG A 335 25.98 12.55 15.01
C ARG A 335 25.59 13.80 14.25
N ASN A 336 26.51 14.30 13.42
CA ASN A 336 26.30 15.50 12.60
C ASN A 336 25.01 15.39 11.77
N VAL A 337 24.81 14.21 11.17
CA VAL A 337 23.61 13.83 10.41
C VAL A 337 23.34 12.34 10.62
N VAL A 338 22.08 11.98 10.85
CA VAL A 338 21.59 10.60 10.87
C VAL A 338 20.45 10.48 9.86
N ASP A 339 20.60 9.64 8.84
CA ASP A 339 19.54 9.42 7.86
C ASP A 339 18.35 8.68 8.49
N LEU A 340 17.15 9.25 8.35
CA LEU A 340 15.88 8.64 8.71
C LEU A 340 15.36 7.83 7.52
N ARG A 341 15.19 6.52 7.68
CA ARG A 341 14.88 5.59 6.59
C ARG A 341 13.51 4.96 6.70
N ARG A 342 12.95 4.54 5.58
CA ARG A 342 11.63 3.91 5.53
C ARG A 342 11.58 2.54 6.23
N GLU A 343 12.66 1.79 6.15
CA GLU A 343 12.80 0.43 6.69
C GLU A 343 14.13 0.28 7.47
N PRO A 344 14.24 -0.69 8.39
CA PRO A 344 15.45 -0.91 9.19
C PRO A 344 16.58 -1.58 8.40
N ARG A 345 16.99 -0.98 7.28
CA ARG A 345 18.11 -1.43 6.46
C ARG A 345 18.78 -0.27 5.73
N ARG A 346 20.09 -0.37 5.51
CA ARG A 346 20.91 0.72 4.94
C ARG A 346 20.53 1.13 3.53
N GLN A 347 19.99 0.21 2.73
CA GLN A 347 19.57 0.46 1.35
C GLN A 347 18.14 1.02 1.24
N ALA A 348 17.39 1.07 2.35
CA ALA A 348 16.05 1.62 2.34
C ALA A 348 16.08 3.11 1.98
N GLU A 349 15.02 3.55 1.31
CA GLU A 349 14.79 4.96 0.98
C GLU A 349 14.96 5.85 2.22
N ARG A 350 15.62 7.00 2.03
CA ARG A 350 15.72 8.03 3.05
C ARG A 350 14.51 8.95 2.95
N GLU A 351 13.83 9.13 4.07
CA GLU A 351 12.63 9.96 4.21
C GLU A 351 13.00 11.37 4.70
N SER A 352 13.98 11.45 5.60
CA SER A 352 14.43 12.71 6.24
C SER A 352 15.82 12.53 6.86
N GLN A 353 16.26 13.51 7.63
CA GLN A 353 17.50 13.47 8.42
C GLN A 353 17.26 14.02 9.82
N ILE A 354 17.94 13.44 10.81
CA ILE A 354 18.09 13.99 12.15
C ILE A 354 19.45 14.71 12.19
N LEU A 355 19.43 15.99 12.55
CA LEU A 355 20.66 16.75 12.78
C LEU A 355 21.12 16.62 14.23
N LEU A 356 22.39 16.91 14.47
CA LEU A 356 22.99 16.91 15.81
C LEU A 356 22.14 17.73 16.81
N GLY A 357 21.80 17.11 17.94
CA GLY A 357 21.00 17.74 18.99
C GLY A 357 19.49 17.85 18.70
N GLU A 358 18.99 17.37 17.56
CA GLU A 358 17.53 17.32 17.33
C GLU A 358 16.88 16.22 18.18
N ALA A 359 15.72 16.54 18.77
CA ALA A 359 14.99 15.62 19.62
C ALA A 359 14.08 14.67 18.83
N VAL A 360 14.06 13.43 19.29
CA VAL A 360 13.20 12.37 18.77
C VAL A 360 12.58 11.54 19.90
N ARG A 361 11.50 10.83 19.57
CA ARG A 361 10.89 9.81 20.43
C ARG A 361 11.15 8.44 19.85
N ILE A 362 11.69 7.52 20.66
CA ILE A 362 11.96 6.15 20.24
C ILE A 362 10.67 5.34 20.42
N LEU A 363 10.08 4.90 19.30
CA LEU A 363 8.81 4.19 19.27
C LEU A 363 9.00 2.69 19.46
N GLU A 364 10.02 2.12 18.81
CA GLU A 364 10.37 0.70 18.88
C GLU A 364 11.81 0.48 18.43
N GLU A 365 12.38 -0.67 18.81
CA GLU A 365 13.73 -1.08 18.43
C GLU A 365 13.70 -2.46 17.76
N ASP A 366 14.56 -2.65 16.76
CA ASP A 366 14.77 -3.90 16.04
C ASP A 366 16.25 -4.08 15.73
N GLY A 367 16.94 -4.87 16.55
CA GLY A 367 18.38 -5.06 16.48
C GLY A 367 19.16 -3.75 16.65
N GLU A 368 19.92 -3.34 15.64
CA GLU A 368 20.70 -2.09 15.64
C GLU A 368 19.88 -0.85 15.22
N TRP A 369 18.59 -1.03 14.91
CA TRP A 369 17.71 0.03 14.41
C TRP A 369 16.71 0.48 15.46
N ALA A 370 16.47 1.78 15.53
CA ALA A 370 15.41 2.39 16.30
C ALA A 370 14.43 3.06 15.34
N ARG A 371 13.14 2.77 15.49
CA ARG A 371 12.09 3.54 14.84
C ARG A 371 11.76 4.75 15.70
N VAL A 372 11.81 5.92 15.10
CA VAL A 372 11.64 7.18 15.82
C VAL A 372 10.58 8.08 15.19
N ARG A 373 10.07 9.01 16.00
CA ARG A 373 9.36 10.20 15.56
C ARG A 373 10.23 11.43 15.81
N LEU A 374 10.41 12.27 14.79
CA LEU A 374 11.05 13.58 14.92
C LEU A 374 10.10 14.55 15.60
N GLU A 375 10.55 15.27 16.63
CA GLU A 375 9.65 16.14 17.40
C GLU A 375 9.23 17.40 16.65
N HIS A 376 10.09 17.90 15.77
CA HIS A 376 9.86 19.19 15.13
C HIS A 376 8.91 19.14 13.92
N ASP A 377 8.84 18.02 13.19
CA ASP A 377 7.97 17.86 12.00
C ASP A 377 7.07 16.62 12.05
N GLY A 378 7.25 15.74 13.04
CA GLY A 378 6.46 14.53 13.21
C GLY A 378 6.84 13.38 12.29
N CYS A 379 7.91 13.51 11.49
CA CYS A 379 8.35 12.45 10.59
C CYS A 379 8.70 11.15 11.34
N LEU A 380 8.27 10.04 10.78
CA LEU A 380 8.50 8.68 11.25
C LEU A 380 9.53 7.98 10.36
N GLY A 381 10.39 7.18 10.97
CA GLY A 381 11.28 6.29 10.23
C GLY A 381 12.28 5.58 11.13
N TRP A 382 13.17 4.82 10.51
CA TRP A 382 14.18 4.00 11.16
C TRP A 382 15.55 4.65 11.06
N VAL A 383 16.29 4.64 12.16
CA VAL A 383 17.67 5.10 12.24
C VAL A 383 18.55 4.05 12.90
N PRO A 384 19.86 4.01 12.62
CA PRO A 384 20.79 3.25 13.46
C PRO A 384 20.76 3.81 14.89
N ALA A 385 20.48 2.96 15.89
CA ALA A 385 20.38 3.35 17.29
C ALA A 385 21.67 4.03 17.79
N ALA A 386 22.84 3.60 17.28
CA ALA A 386 24.15 4.21 17.55
C ALA A 386 24.34 5.64 16.99
N GLY A 387 23.34 6.18 16.29
CA GLY A 387 23.25 7.58 15.89
C GLY A 387 22.55 8.47 16.93
N LEU A 388 21.92 7.88 17.95
CA LEU A 388 21.13 8.56 18.96
C LEU A 388 21.85 8.58 20.31
N TYR A 389 21.47 9.54 21.15
CA TYR A 389 21.78 9.57 22.57
C TYR A 389 20.48 9.48 23.37
N PRO A 390 20.12 8.28 23.88
CA PRO A 390 18.96 8.09 24.74
C PRO A 390 19.08 8.94 26.00
N CYS A 391 18.03 9.66 26.36
CA CYS A 391 18.03 10.58 27.49
C CYS A 391 16.61 10.82 28.03
N SER A 392 16.48 11.61 29.10
CA SER A 392 15.19 12.03 29.63
C SER A 392 14.65 13.25 28.90
N GLN A 393 13.34 13.48 28.97
CA GLN A 393 12.72 14.72 28.47
C GLN A 393 13.34 15.97 29.12
N MET A 394 13.67 15.88 30.41
CA MET A 394 14.31 16.96 31.15
C MET A 394 15.68 17.28 30.54
N PHE A 395 16.50 16.28 30.23
CA PHE A 395 17.79 16.47 29.58
C PHE A 395 17.65 17.10 28.19
N VAL A 396 16.65 16.70 27.40
CA VAL A 396 16.37 17.35 26.10
C VAL A 396 16.10 18.85 26.29
N SER A 397 15.27 19.19 27.28
CA SER A 397 14.95 20.59 27.59
C SER A 397 16.17 21.37 28.09
N GLU A 398 16.98 20.78 28.97
CA GLU A 398 18.24 21.38 29.45
C GLU A 398 19.22 21.61 28.30
N TYR A 399 19.43 20.59 27.45
CA TYR A 399 20.30 20.69 26.28
C TYR A 399 19.84 21.80 25.34
N HIS A 400 18.56 21.83 24.96
CA HIS A 400 18.02 22.88 24.07
C HIS A 400 18.05 24.27 24.70
N ASN A 401 17.77 24.40 26.01
CA ASN A 401 17.85 25.69 26.72
C ASN A 401 19.29 26.20 26.84
N SER A 402 20.28 25.29 26.88
CA SER A 402 21.69 25.65 26.89
C SER A 402 22.23 26.10 25.53
N CYS A 403 21.48 25.85 24.45
CA CYS A 403 21.86 26.30 23.11
C CYS A 403 21.87 27.83 23.02
N GLN A 404 23.02 28.39 22.67
CA GLN A 404 23.25 29.84 22.61
C GLN A 404 23.64 30.32 21.22
N ALA A 405 23.93 29.42 20.28
CA ALA A 405 24.33 29.77 18.93
C ALA A 405 23.67 28.86 17.88
N LEU A 406 23.52 29.39 16.66
CA LEU A 406 23.22 28.64 15.45
C LEU A 406 24.45 28.58 14.55
N VAL A 407 24.63 27.45 13.87
CA VAL A 407 25.61 27.33 12.79
C VAL A 407 25.11 28.11 11.57
N MET A 408 25.87 29.11 11.12
CA MET A 408 25.48 30.01 10.00
C MET A 408 26.27 29.76 8.70
N VAL A 409 27.20 28.82 8.70
CA VAL A 409 27.95 28.36 7.52
C VAL A 409 27.51 26.94 7.15
N ASP A 410 27.75 26.51 5.91
CA ASP A 410 27.28 25.21 5.42
C ASP A 410 27.74 24.03 6.29
N LEU A 411 29.04 23.98 6.56
CA LEU A 411 29.68 22.89 7.28
C LEU A 411 30.74 23.45 8.22
N LEU A 412 30.35 23.75 9.45
CA LEU A 412 31.23 24.29 10.48
C LEU A 412 32.25 23.24 10.91
N PRO A 413 33.56 23.48 10.70
CA PRO A 413 34.60 22.57 11.18
C PRO A 413 34.55 22.45 12.70
N ALA A 414 34.60 21.22 13.20
CA ALA A 414 34.61 20.93 14.63
C ALA A 414 35.67 19.86 14.96
N GLY A 415 36.26 19.96 16.14
CA GLY A 415 37.25 19.01 16.63
C GLY A 415 37.30 18.97 18.15
N GLY A 416 37.99 17.98 18.70
CA GLY A 416 38.24 17.89 20.14
C GLY A 416 38.96 19.11 20.72
N PRO A 417 39.05 19.23 22.05
CA PRO A 417 39.58 20.42 22.74
C PRO A 417 41.02 20.77 22.35
N ASP A 418 41.82 19.76 21.99
CA ASP A 418 43.24 19.89 21.63
C ASP A 418 43.50 20.14 20.14
N LEU A 419 42.46 20.33 19.31
CA LEU A 419 42.64 20.50 17.87
C LEU A 419 42.94 21.96 17.51
N PRO A 420 44.11 22.27 16.90
CA PRO A 420 44.36 23.59 16.33
C PRO A 420 43.57 23.72 15.03
N LEU A 421 42.38 24.31 15.12
CA LEU A 421 41.57 24.72 13.98
C LEU A 421 42.31 25.85 13.22
N GLY A 422 43.08 25.48 12.19
CA GLY A 422 43.95 26.40 11.45
C GLY A 422 45.25 25.78 10.94
N SER A 423 45.62 24.59 11.40
CA SER A 423 46.76 23.86 10.85
C SER A 423 46.36 23.04 9.61
N ILE A 424 47.05 23.26 8.48
CA ILE A 424 46.93 22.46 7.25
C ILE A 424 47.31 20.98 7.49
N THR A 425 47.93 20.66 8.63
CA THR A 425 48.47 19.32 8.94
C THR A 425 47.50 18.38 9.67
N ARG A 426 46.35 18.85 10.20
CA ARG A 426 45.35 17.98 10.85
C ARG A 426 43.92 18.39 10.49
N ALA A 427 43.21 17.50 9.79
CA ALA A 427 41.81 17.71 9.40
C ALA A 427 40.88 17.76 10.64
N PRO A 428 39.80 18.56 10.61
CA PRO A 428 38.78 18.57 11.66
C PRO A 428 38.17 17.18 11.86
N THR A 429 37.80 16.84 13.10
CA THR A 429 37.21 15.55 13.47
C THR A 429 35.77 15.40 12.96
N GLY A 430 35.07 16.52 12.72
CA GLY A 430 33.73 16.55 12.18
C GLY A 430 33.37 17.87 11.51
N LYS A 431 32.21 17.90 10.87
CA LYS A 431 31.60 19.10 10.27
C LYS A 431 30.15 19.18 10.72
N ILE A 432 29.80 20.25 11.43
CA ILE A 432 28.43 20.48 11.93
C ILE A 432 27.63 21.22 10.84
N PRO A 433 26.47 20.69 10.42
CA PRO A 433 25.66 21.32 9.39
C PRO A 433 25.11 22.70 9.76
N PHE A 434 24.85 23.52 8.74
CA PHE A 434 24.05 24.73 8.82
C PHE A 434 22.76 24.54 9.63
N GLY A 435 22.40 25.53 10.45
CA GLY A 435 21.16 25.58 11.20
C GLY A 435 21.12 24.75 12.49
N VAL A 436 22.16 23.96 12.78
CA VAL A 436 22.27 23.26 14.08
C VAL A 436 22.40 24.27 15.21
N ALA A 437 21.61 24.10 16.26
CA ALA A 437 21.71 24.87 17.50
C ALA A 437 22.69 24.19 18.46
N LEU A 438 23.65 24.94 19.02
CA LEU A 438 24.73 24.42 19.84
C LEU A 438 24.74 25.02 21.24
N PRO A 439 24.89 24.19 22.30
CA PRO A 439 25.28 24.64 23.63
C PRO A 439 26.68 25.24 23.60
N VAL A 440 26.83 26.48 24.06
CA VAL A 440 28.13 27.16 24.11
C VAL A 440 28.56 27.35 25.56
N ALA A 441 29.71 26.78 25.92
CA ALA A 441 30.31 26.87 27.24
C ALA A 441 31.10 28.17 27.42
N GLU A 442 31.96 28.41 26.45
CA GLU A 442 32.91 29.52 26.39
C GLU A 442 32.92 30.01 24.95
N TRP A 443 32.96 31.32 24.77
CA TRP A 443 32.95 31.97 23.47
C TRP A 443 33.95 33.12 23.51
N ASP A 444 35.04 33.00 22.75
CA ASP A 444 36.02 34.07 22.52
C ASP A 444 36.00 34.56 21.05
N GLN A 445 36.88 35.50 20.71
CA GLN A 445 36.88 36.11 19.37
C GLN A 445 37.13 35.11 18.23
N ASP A 446 37.89 34.05 18.51
CA ASP A 446 38.33 33.10 17.49
C ASP A 446 37.56 31.78 17.55
N PHE A 447 37.25 31.30 18.76
CA PHE A 447 36.66 29.99 19.00
C PHE A 447 35.55 29.99 20.04
N ALA A 448 34.65 29.02 19.89
CA ALA A 448 33.67 28.64 20.88
C ALA A 448 33.85 27.18 21.29
N THR A 449 33.68 26.90 22.58
CA THR A 449 33.66 25.55 23.15
C THR A 449 32.20 25.10 23.26
N VAL A 450 31.86 23.96 22.66
CA VAL A 450 30.50 23.43 22.60
C VAL A 450 30.42 22.02 23.19
N TYR A 451 29.28 21.68 23.79
CA TYR A 451 29.00 20.35 24.32
C TYR A 451 28.05 19.58 23.41
N LEU A 452 28.39 18.32 23.14
CA LEU A 452 27.53 17.38 22.44
C LEU A 452 26.58 16.67 23.42
N PRO A 453 25.51 16.02 22.92
CA PRO A 453 24.57 15.30 23.77
C PRO A 453 25.21 14.27 24.71
N ASP A 454 26.28 13.62 24.26
CA ASP A 454 27.04 12.64 25.03
C ASP A 454 28.21 13.23 25.84
N SER A 455 28.15 14.53 26.15
CA SER A 455 29.15 15.27 26.93
C SER A 455 30.52 15.42 26.28
N ARG A 456 30.72 14.97 25.03
CA ARG A 456 31.93 15.32 24.27
C ARG A 456 32.03 16.84 24.12
N ILE A 457 33.25 17.34 24.24
CA ILE A 457 33.56 18.77 24.09
C ILE A 457 34.21 18.97 22.73
N TRP A 458 33.66 19.89 21.95
CA TRP A 458 34.27 20.34 20.70
C TRP A 458 34.63 21.81 20.74
N ARG A 459 35.67 22.20 20.02
CA ARG A 459 35.93 23.60 19.66
C ARG A 459 35.47 23.83 18.22
N VAL A 460 34.91 25.01 17.98
CA VAL A 460 34.45 25.46 16.66
C VAL A 460 34.86 26.92 16.43
N PRO A 461 35.07 27.37 15.18
CA PRO A 461 35.33 28.78 14.89
C PRO A 461 34.15 29.68 15.25
N SER A 462 34.39 30.75 16.01
CA SER A 462 33.38 31.75 16.39
C SER A 462 32.75 32.44 15.18
N SER A 463 33.50 32.59 14.08
CA SER A 463 33.05 33.22 12.83
C SER A 463 31.95 32.45 12.09
N GLY A 464 31.75 31.17 12.41
CA GLY A 464 30.69 30.34 11.82
C GLY A 464 29.44 30.21 12.69
N LEU A 465 29.34 31.00 13.76
CA LEU A 465 28.24 30.99 14.72
C LEU A 465 27.46 32.30 14.70
N LEU A 466 26.14 32.20 14.75
CA LEU A 466 25.22 33.30 14.99
C LEU A 466 24.65 33.19 16.42
N PRO A 467 24.79 34.21 17.28
CA PRO A 467 24.14 34.21 18.59
C PRO A 467 22.62 33.98 18.46
N LEU A 468 22.07 33.08 19.25
CA LEU A 468 20.68 32.64 19.13
C LEU A 468 19.68 33.77 19.41
N ASN A 469 20.06 34.74 20.27
CA ASN A 469 19.28 35.95 20.52
C ASN A 469 19.24 36.93 19.33
N GLN A 470 20.08 36.72 18.31
CA GLN A 470 20.10 37.45 17.04
C GLN A 470 19.48 36.63 15.89
N ARG A 471 18.77 35.53 16.21
CA ARG A 471 18.08 34.72 15.21
C ARG A 471 17.20 35.61 14.32
N PRO A 472 17.28 35.50 12.99
CA PRO A 472 16.44 36.27 12.08
C PRO A 472 14.97 35.93 12.28
N LYS A 473 14.09 36.93 12.14
CA LYS A 473 12.64 36.75 12.21
C LYS A 473 12.10 36.43 10.81
N PRO A 474 10.90 35.83 10.71
CA PRO A 474 10.23 35.63 9.42
C PRO A 474 9.59 36.95 8.92
N ASP A 475 10.40 38.00 8.85
CA ASP A 475 10.09 39.29 8.24
C ASP A 475 11.06 39.55 7.07
N GLU A 476 10.81 40.61 6.28
CA GLU A 476 11.60 40.91 5.07
C GLU A 476 13.12 40.95 5.33
N PRO A 477 13.65 41.66 6.35
CA PRO A 477 15.09 41.64 6.64
C PRO A 477 15.63 40.26 7.02
N GLY A 478 14.88 39.49 7.81
CA GLY A 478 15.32 38.16 8.23
C GLY A 478 15.27 37.12 7.10
N ILE A 479 14.31 37.26 6.19
CA ILE A 479 14.23 36.49 4.95
C ILE A 479 15.47 36.78 4.09
N ASP A 480 15.77 38.04 3.82
CA ASP A 480 16.93 38.43 2.99
C ASP A 480 18.25 37.96 3.60
N TYR A 481 18.41 38.13 4.92
CA TYR A 481 19.58 37.65 5.63
C TYR A 481 19.75 36.12 5.48
N THR A 482 18.68 35.36 5.70
CA THR A 482 18.73 33.89 5.65
C THR A 482 18.97 33.39 4.22
N LEU A 483 18.35 34.03 3.20
CA LEU A 483 18.59 33.72 1.79
C LEU A 483 20.05 33.93 1.41
N ASN A 484 20.67 35.03 1.86
CA ASN A 484 22.08 35.31 1.60
C ASN A 484 23.01 34.25 2.22
N LEU A 485 22.68 33.71 3.40
CA LEU A 485 23.43 32.59 3.97
C LEU A 485 23.29 31.31 3.13
N LEU A 486 22.08 30.99 2.71
CA LEU A 486 21.80 29.78 1.92
C LEU A 486 22.43 29.78 0.52
N GLN A 487 22.85 30.93 0.00
CA GLN A 487 23.63 30.98 -1.26
C GLN A 487 24.93 30.16 -1.18
N GLN A 488 25.48 29.95 0.01
CA GLN A 488 26.65 29.10 0.22
C GLN A 488 26.37 27.64 -0.20
N GLN A 489 25.12 27.18 -0.05
CA GLN A 489 24.70 25.81 -0.36
C GLN A 489 24.54 25.54 -1.87
N VAL A 490 24.76 26.54 -2.73
CA VAL A 490 24.76 26.34 -4.18
C VAL A 490 25.84 25.33 -4.56
N GLY A 491 25.44 24.25 -5.25
CA GLY A 491 26.32 23.13 -5.59
C GLY A 491 26.26 21.96 -4.60
N THR A 492 25.48 22.06 -3.52
CA THR A 492 25.16 20.91 -2.65
C THR A 492 24.49 19.81 -3.49
N PRO A 493 24.94 18.54 -3.39
CA PRO A 493 24.32 17.44 -4.11
C PRO A 493 22.83 17.30 -3.79
N TYR A 494 22.00 17.10 -4.83
CA TYR A 494 20.59 16.82 -4.63
C TYR A 494 20.40 15.39 -4.13
N LEU A 495 19.89 15.25 -2.92
CA LEU A 495 19.79 13.98 -2.22
C LEU A 495 18.40 13.84 -1.61
N TRP A 496 17.59 12.92 -2.14
CA TRP A 496 16.22 12.67 -1.65
C TRP A 496 16.18 12.38 -0.15
N GLY A 497 15.28 13.04 0.58
CA GLY A 497 15.19 12.99 2.04
C GLY A 497 16.28 13.79 2.77
N GLY A 498 17.12 14.52 2.03
CA GLY A 498 18.25 15.28 2.58
C GLY A 498 17.84 16.65 3.12
N ARG A 499 18.46 17.07 4.24
CA ARG A 499 18.18 18.34 4.94
C ARG A 499 19.44 19.08 5.38
N SER A 500 20.59 18.74 4.81
CA SER A 500 21.87 19.30 5.22
C SER A 500 22.77 19.54 4.02
N PRO A 501 23.85 20.33 4.16
CA PRO A 501 24.82 20.53 3.08
C PRO A 501 25.63 19.28 2.68
N PHE A 502 25.43 18.13 3.33
CA PHE A 502 25.90 16.83 2.82
C PHE A 502 25.04 16.29 1.68
N GLY A 503 23.85 16.86 1.51
CA GLY A 503 22.94 16.64 0.41
C GLY A 503 21.52 17.00 0.83
N ILE A 504 20.84 17.76 -0.01
CA ILE A 504 19.58 18.43 0.32
C ILE A 504 18.60 18.31 -0.84
N ASP A 505 17.32 18.15 -0.55
CA ASP A 505 16.27 18.22 -1.55
C ASP A 505 15.42 19.49 -1.40
N CYS A 506 14.41 19.67 -2.26
CA CYS A 506 13.56 20.86 -2.27
C CYS A 506 12.88 21.11 -0.91
N SER A 507 12.23 20.09 -0.36
CA SER A 507 11.60 20.13 0.95
C SER A 507 12.65 20.43 2.05
N GLY A 508 13.87 19.91 1.90
CA GLY A 508 14.91 20.03 2.93
C GLY A 508 15.49 21.43 2.99
N LEU A 509 15.64 22.05 1.83
CA LEU A 509 16.07 23.45 1.71
C LEU A 509 15.00 24.40 2.28
N ALA A 510 13.73 24.16 1.97
CA ALA A 510 12.62 24.92 2.55
C ALA A 510 12.57 24.78 4.08
N GLN A 511 12.73 23.56 4.60
CA GLN A 511 12.85 23.34 6.04
C GLN A 511 14.06 24.05 6.64
N ALA A 512 15.26 23.95 6.03
CA ALA A 512 16.47 24.61 6.53
C ALA A 512 16.29 26.13 6.61
N PHE A 513 15.73 26.75 5.56
CA PHE A 513 15.41 28.18 5.51
C PHE A 513 14.45 28.61 6.63
N LEU A 514 13.30 27.95 6.74
CA LEU A 514 12.27 28.31 7.72
C LEU A 514 12.71 28.03 9.16
N ARG A 515 13.41 26.92 9.40
CA ARG A 515 13.94 26.56 10.73
C ARG A 515 15.01 27.51 11.22
N PHE A 516 15.85 28.02 10.32
CA PHE A 516 16.85 29.01 10.68
C PHE A 516 16.21 30.29 11.26
N MET A 517 15.03 30.66 10.75
CA MET A 517 14.22 31.78 11.25
C MET A 517 13.28 31.40 12.42
N GLY A 518 13.35 30.17 12.92
CA GLY A 518 12.59 29.70 14.09
C GLY A 518 11.22 29.10 13.79
N LEU A 519 10.90 28.81 12.52
CA LEU A 519 9.66 28.12 12.14
C LEU A 519 9.90 26.61 11.96
N ASN A 520 8.95 25.79 12.40
CA ASN A 520 9.01 24.33 12.25
C ASN A 520 7.95 23.84 11.25
N PRO A 521 8.19 23.99 9.94
CA PRO A 521 7.26 23.47 8.95
C PRO A 521 7.27 21.93 8.92
N PRO A 522 6.15 21.30 8.51
CA PRO A 522 6.15 19.89 8.12
C PRO A 522 7.24 19.60 7.08
N ARG A 523 7.59 18.33 6.93
CA ARG A 523 8.57 17.89 5.95
C ARG A 523 8.15 18.21 4.52
N ASP A 524 6.96 17.78 4.16
CA ASP A 524 6.37 18.00 2.85
C ASP A 524 5.06 18.77 3.07
N SER A 525 5.07 20.05 2.69
CA SER A 525 3.99 21.01 2.90
C SER A 525 3.44 21.54 1.58
#